data_AF-A0A8I3B319-F1
#
_entry.id   AF-A0A8I3B319-F1
#
_cell.length_a   1.000
_cell.length_b   1.000
_cell.length_c   1.000
_cell.angle_alpha   90.00
_cell.angle_beta   90.00
_cell.angle_gamma   90.00
#
_symmetry.space_group_name_H-M   'P 1'
#
loop_
_entity.id
_entity.type
_entity.pdbx_description
1 polymer ?
#
loop_
_entity_poly.entity_id
_entity_poly.type
_entity_poly.pdbx_seq_one_letter_code
_entity_poly.pdbx_strand_id
1 'polypeptide(L)'
;MDTEAIEPSEQKLEELLKERQELEDVLQLLERQLYKFEGDLLSTSFYGSILNGWDRSAMSVIPSKATPEMLNRKISDEDRIMSRSSVEFSRKLRREAMEKENRAHGRPGRLLKQDPSASSAETNWKSERKASPAPSPTDQSPSVLIRKNKIK
;
A
#
# COMPACT_ATOMS: atom_id res chain seq x y z
N MET A 1 -29.85 14.72 -45.41
CA MET A 1 -28.46 14.24 -45.25
C MET A 1 -27.89 15.20 -44.25
N ASP A 2 -28.15 14.93 -42.97
CA ASP A 2 -28.12 15.96 -41.93
C ASP A 2 -26.91 15.66 -41.04
N THR A 3 -25.77 16.23 -41.40
CA THR A 3 -24.49 16.12 -40.69
C THR A 3 -24.28 17.35 -39.80
N GLU A 4 -25.17 17.62 -38.84
CA GLU A 4 -25.13 18.90 -38.09
C GLU A 4 -25.20 18.77 -36.55
N ALA A 5 -24.99 17.59 -35.96
CA ALA A 5 -25.18 17.42 -34.50
C ALA A 5 -24.06 16.71 -33.71
N ILE A 6 -22.93 16.37 -34.33
CA ILE A 6 -21.85 15.61 -33.65
C ILE A 6 -20.69 16.53 -33.19
N GLU A 7 -20.42 17.63 -33.90
CA GLU A 7 -19.35 18.61 -33.60
C GLU A 7 -19.31 19.17 -32.17
N PRO A 8 -20.42 19.62 -31.54
CA PRO A 8 -20.35 20.12 -30.17
C PRO A 8 -20.00 19.00 -29.15
N SER A 9 -20.23 17.74 -29.51
CA SER A 9 -19.92 16.60 -28.64
C SER A 9 -18.44 16.21 -28.68
N GLU A 10 -17.79 16.31 -29.83
CA GLU A 10 -16.35 16.03 -29.97
C GLU A 10 -15.52 17.13 -29.31
N GLN A 11 -15.85 18.40 -29.55
CA GLN A 11 -15.19 19.53 -28.90
C GLN A 11 -15.36 19.49 -27.37
N LYS A 12 -16.55 19.12 -26.89
CA LYS A 12 -16.79 18.98 -25.45
C LYS A 12 -16.01 17.80 -24.86
N LEU A 13 -15.88 16.70 -25.61
CA LEU A 13 -15.07 15.56 -25.19
C LEU A 13 -13.59 15.94 -25.10
N GLU A 14 -13.05 16.67 -26.07
CA GLU A 14 -11.68 17.14 -26.06
C GLU A 14 -11.39 18.06 -24.85
N GLU A 15 -12.31 18.97 -24.54
CA GLU A 15 -12.23 19.82 -23.35
C GLU A 15 -12.17 18.98 -22.06
N LEU A 16 -13.05 17.98 -21.92
CA LEU A 16 -13.07 17.09 -20.75
C LEU A 16 -11.82 16.22 -20.65
N LEU A 17 -11.27 15.76 -21.78
CA LEU A 17 -10.02 15.02 -21.79
C LEU A 17 -8.84 15.88 -21.35
N LYS A 18 -8.82 17.15 -21.78
CA LYS A 18 -7.82 18.12 -21.35
C LYS A 18 -7.95 18.43 -19.86
N GLU A 19 -9.16 18.70 -19.37
CA GLU A 19 -9.43 18.94 -17.95
C GLU A 19 -9.03 17.72 -17.09
N ARG A 20 -9.36 16.51 -17.55
CA ARG A 20 -8.90 15.27 -16.89
C ARG A 20 -7.38 15.22 -16.78
N GLN A 21 -6.67 15.53 -17.86
CA GLN A 21 -5.20 15.53 -17.87
C GLN A 21 -4.63 16.56 -16.90
N GLU A 22 -5.18 17.78 -16.89
CA GLU A 22 -4.76 18.83 -15.96
C GLU A 22 -5.00 18.43 -14.51
N LEU A 23 -6.13 17.80 -14.20
CA LEU A 23 -6.43 17.28 -12.87
C LEU A 23 -5.46 16.17 -12.45
N GLU A 24 -5.07 15.27 -13.37
CA GLU A 24 -4.06 14.24 -13.10
C GLU A 24 -2.69 14.85 -12.78
N ASP A 25 -2.30 15.91 -13.48
CA ASP A 25 -1.03 16.61 -13.24
C ASP A 25 -1.03 17.34 -11.89
N VAL A 26 -2.15 18.00 -11.54
CA VAL A 26 -2.34 18.64 -10.23
C VAL A 26 -2.34 17.59 -9.11
N LEU A 27 -3.02 16.46 -9.30
CA LEU A 27 -3.04 15.37 -8.32
C LEU A 27 -1.61 14.88 -8.05
N GLN A 28 -0.82 14.62 -9.10
CA GLN A 28 0.57 14.20 -8.94
C GLN A 28 1.43 15.26 -8.24
N LEU A 29 1.18 16.55 -8.49
CA LEU A 29 1.89 17.62 -7.81
C LEU A 29 1.60 17.61 -6.31
N LEU A 30 0.31 17.53 -5.94
CA LEU A 30 -0.12 17.49 -4.54
C LEU A 30 0.43 16.26 -3.82
N GLU A 31 0.40 15.08 -4.44
CA GLU A 31 0.98 13.87 -3.85
C GLU A 31 2.48 14.00 -3.60
N ARG A 32 3.22 14.58 -4.55
CA ARG A 32 4.66 14.87 -4.35
C ARG A 32 4.90 15.88 -3.24
N GLN A 33 4.05 16.89 -3.12
CA GLN A 33 4.15 17.87 -2.04
C GLN A 33 3.87 17.23 -0.69
N LEU A 34 2.80 16.44 -0.60
CA LEU A 34 2.43 15.73 0.62
C LEU A 34 3.56 14.81 1.11
N TYR A 35 4.17 14.05 0.19
CA TYR A 35 5.31 13.18 0.51
C TYR A 35 6.51 13.96 1.08
N LYS A 36 6.81 15.14 0.53
CA LYS A 36 7.88 16.01 1.06
C LYS A 36 7.52 16.54 2.44
N PHE A 37 6.32 17.10 2.60
CA PHE A 37 5.84 17.63 3.88
C PHE A 37 5.84 16.57 4.98
N GLU A 38 5.49 15.32 4.66
CA GLU A 38 5.57 14.22 5.61
C GLU A 38 7.00 13.93 6.06
N GLY A 39 7.99 14.06 5.18
CA GLY A 39 9.39 13.88 5.57
C GLY A 39 9.81 14.89 6.62
N ASP A 40 9.45 16.15 6.41
CA ASP A 40 9.73 17.23 7.34
C ASP A 40 9.00 17.04 8.67
N LEU A 41 7.72 16.60 8.64
CA LEU A 41 6.94 16.31 9.85
C LEU A 41 7.52 15.12 10.63
N LEU A 42 7.90 14.04 9.95
CA LEU A 42 8.49 12.85 10.56
C LEU A 42 9.84 13.16 11.21
N SER A 43 10.62 14.09 10.66
CA SER A 43 11.89 14.54 11.25
C SER A 43 11.72 15.18 12.64
N THR A 44 10.57 15.81 12.90
CA THR A 44 10.26 16.48 14.18
C THR A 44 9.50 15.58 15.17
N SER A 45 9.17 14.35 14.74
CA SER A 45 8.29 13.42 15.47
C SER A 45 8.75 13.04 16.88
N PHE A 46 10.02 13.29 17.22
CA PHE A 46 10.59 13.09 18.56
C PHE A 46 9.89 13.91 19.65
N TYR A 47 9.39 15.11 19.33
CA TYR A 47 8.71 15.95 20.32
C TYR A 47 7.26 15.51 20.59
N GLY A 48 6.70 14.70 19.68
CA GLY A 48 5.30 14.32 19.60
C GLY A 48 4.86 14.36 18.15
N SER A 49 3.94 13.48 17.76
CA SER A 49 3.39 13.46 16.40
C SER A 49 2.01 12.83 16.39
N ILE A 50 1.25 13.06 15.33
CA ILE A 50 -0.05 12.40 15.12
C ILE A 50 0.09 10.87 15.07
N LEU A 51 1.27 10.37 14.66
CA LEU A 51 1.57 8.94 14.59
C LEU A 51 1.79 8.29 15.96
N ASN A 52 2.57 8.94 16.83
CA ASN A 52 3.01 8.35 18.10
C ASN A 52 2.32 8.94 19.34
N GLY A 53 1.51 9.98 19.15
CA GLY A 53 0.87 10.74 20.21
C GLY A 53 1.71 11.93 20.70
N TRP A 54 1.08 12.70 21.59
CA TRP A 54 1.66 13.90 22.23
C TRP A 54 1.99 13.68 23.71
N ASP A 55 1.56 12.55 24.30
CA ASP A 55 1.85 12.23 25.69
C ASP A 55 3.27 11.68 25.83
N ARG A 56 4.16 12.56 26.26
CA ARG A 56 5.59 12.29 26.48
C ARG A 56 5.84 11.51 27.77
N SER A 57 4.85 11.39 28.64
CA SER A 57 4.96 10.62 29.89
C SER A 57 4.96 9.12 29.62
N ALA A 58 4.23 8.70 28.57
CA ALA A 58 4.19 7.34 28.07
C ALA A 58 5.42 6.97 27.21
N MET A 59 6.06 7.96 26.58
CA MET A 59 7.30 7.77 25.83
C MET A 59 8.50 8.06 26.75
N SER A 60 9.16 7.03 27.26
CA SER A 60 10.20 7.07 28.31
C SER A 60 11.48 7.88 28.03
N VAL A 61 11.45 8.82 27.06
CA VAL A 61 12.61 9.52 26.53
C VAL A 61 12.46 11.03 26.73
N ILE A 62 13.15 11.53 27.76
CA ILE A 62 13.31 12.96 28.00
C ILE A 62 14.33 13.49 26.98
N PRO A 63 14.09 14.62 26.27
CA PRO A 63 15.00 15.19 25.27
C PRO A 63 16.43 15.35 25.75
N SER A 64 16.61 15.68 27.03
CA SER A 64 17.93 15.86 27.65
C SER A 64 18.75 14.58 27.78
N LYS A 65 18.15 13.39 27.60
CA LYS A 65 18.83 12.08 27.62
C LYS A 65 18.80 11.37 26.27
N ALA A 66 18.19 11.96 25.25
CA ALA A 66 18.11 11.36 23.93
C ALA A 66 19.47 11.43 23.25
N THR A 67 20.01 10.28 22.84
CA THR A 67 21.18 10.24 21.98
C THR A 67 20.80 10.78 20.59
N PRO A 68 21.75 11.34 19.82
CA PRO A 68 21.48 11.81 18.46
C PRO A 68 20.92 10.72 17.55
N GLU A 69 21.19 9.44 17.84
CA GLU A 69 20.62 8.29 17.13
C GLU A 69 19.11 8.11 17.36
N MET A 70 18.60 8.47 18.55
CA MET A 70 17.16 8.44 18.84
C MET A 70 16.41 9.61 18.21
N LEU A 71 17.11 10.74 18.01
CA LEU A 71 16.58 11.92 17.31
C LEU A 71 16.56 11.70 15.80
N ASN A 72 17.55 10.98 15.25
CA ASN A 72 17.66 10.65 13.83
C ASN A 72 17.05 9.29 13.50
N ARG A 73 15.81 9.05 13.94
CA ARG A 73 15.10 7.80 13.64
C ARG A 73 14.99 7.64 12.13
N LYS A 74 15.31 6.45 11.61
CA LYS A 74 15.19 6.15 10.18
C LYS A 74 13.72 6.27 9.79
N ILE A 75 13.41 7.27 8.95
CA ILE A 75 12.07 7.50 8.42
C ILE A 75 11.76 6.34 7.46
N SER A 76 10.74 5.53 7.78
CA SER A 76 10.23 4.48 6.88
C SER A 76 9.10 5.03 6.02
N ASP A 77 8.92 4.47 4.82
CA ASP A 77 7.76 4.80 3.99
C ASP A 77 6.44 4.31 4.60
N GLU A 78 6.48 3.36 5.54
CA GLU A 78 5.33 2.91 6.33
C GLU A 78 4.79 3.99 7.27
N ASP A 79 5.67 4.87 7.79
CA ASP A 79 5.28 5.95 8.71
C ASP A 79 4.59 7.12 7.97
N ARG A 80 4.55 7.08 6.62
CA ARG A 80 3.97 8.12 5.73
C ARG A 80 2.47 7.92 5.50
N ILE A 81 1.69 8.07 6.56
CA ILE A 81 0.25 7.76 6.57
C ILE A 81 -0.59 8.61 5.62
N MET A 82 -0.24 9.87 5.39
CA MET A 82 -0.97 10.79 4.52
C MET A 82 -0.68 10.46 3.05
N SER A 83 0.57 10.22 2.66
CA SER A 83 0.86 9.75 1.29
C SER A 83 0.19 8.40 1.01
N ARG A 84 0.22 7.49 1.98
CA ARG A 84 -0.43 6.17 1.87
C ARG A 84 -1.96 6.22 1.90
N SER A 85 -2.56 7.33 2.35
CA SER A 85 -4.01 7.51 2.30
C SER A 85 -4.53 7.71 0.87
N SER A 86 -3.67 8.12 -0.08
CA SER A 86 -4.01 8.13 -1.49
C SER A 86 -3.89 6.72 -2.08
N VAL A 87 -4.99 6.24 -2.66
CA VAL A 87 -5.03 4.96 -3.38
C VAL A 87 -4.15 5.02 -4.63
N GLU A 88 -4.10 6.16 -5.32
CA GLU A 88 -3.27 6.32 -6.52
C GLU A 88 -1.78 6.31 -6.19
N PHE A 89 -1.38 7.00 -5.12
CA PHE A 89 -0.02 6.92 -4.60
C PHE A 89 0.36 5.48 -4.23
N SER A 90 -0.51 4.76 -3.50
CA SER A 90 -0.27 3.37 -3.10
C SER A 90 -0.17 2.42 -4.31
N ARG A 91 -1.00 2.64 -5.34
CA ARG A 91 -0.92 1.88 -6.60
C ARG A 91 0.39 2.15 -7.33
N LYS A 92 0.82 3.41 -7.39
CA LYS A 92 2.09 3.82 -8.00
C LYS A 92 3.27 3.18 -7.30
N LEU A 93 3.33 3.24 -5.98
CA LEU A 93 4.40 2.63 -5.18
C LEU A 93 4.47 1.10 -5.41
N ARG A 94 3.31 0.42 -5.43
CA ARG A 94 3.25 -1.02 -5.73
C ARG A 94 3.73 -1.33 -7.16
N ARG A 95 3.36 -0.50 -8.15
CA ARG A 95 3.79 -0.67 -9.54
C ARG A 95 5.31 -0.51 -9.66
N GLU A 96 5.88 0.51 -9.02
CA GLU A 96 7.33 0.76 -9.02
C GLU A 96 8.09 -0.38 -8.34
N ALA A 97 7.56 -0.93 -7.23
CA ALA A 97 8.15 -2.09 -6.57
C ALA A 97 8.20 -3.32 -7.50
N MET A 98 7.12 -3.59 -8.22
CA MET A 98 7.04 -4.69 -9.19
C MET A 98 7.97 -4.46 -10.38
N GLU A 99 8.10 -3.23 -10.86
CA GLU A 99 9.03 -2.89 -11.95
C GLU A 99 10.50 -3.06 -11.52
N LYS A 100 10.83 -2.65 -10.29
CA LYS A 100 12.16 -2.83 -9.71
C LYS A 100 12.51 -4.31 -9.54
N GLU A 101 11.55 -5.12 -9.09
CA GLU A 101 11.67 -6.58 -9.02
C GLU A 101 11.88 -7.20 -10.41
N ASN A 102 11.07 -6.82 -11.40
CA ASN A 102 11.21 -7.29 -12.78
C ASN A 102 12.58 -6.95 -13.38
N ARG A 103 13.08 -5.74 -13.10
CA ARG A 103 14.41 -5.30 -13.54
C ARG A 103 15.53 -6.05 -12.83
N ALA A 104 15.38 -6.34 -11.54
CA ALA A 104 16.37 -7.11 -10.77
C ALA A 104 16.40 -8.59 -11.17
N HIS A 105 15.27 -9.17 -11.57
CA HIS A 105 15.16 -10.58 -11.93
C HIS A 105 15.32 -10.89 -13.43
N GLY A 106 15.64 -9.89 -14.27
CA GLY A 106 16.06 -10.11 -15.66
C GLY A 106 15.14 -11.02 -16.48
N ARG A 107 13.84 -11.08 -16.17
CA ARG A 107 12.87 -11.85 -16.96
C ARG A 107 12.57 -11.01 -18.21
N PRO A 108 13.07 -11.35 -19.40
CA PRO A 108 12.60 -10.68 -20.61
C PRO A 108 11.11 -10.99 -20.69
N GLY A 109 10.29 -9.95 -20.80
CA GLY A 109 8.85 -10.11 -20.96
C GLY A 109 8.61 -11.16 -22.03
N ARG A 110 7.93 -12.26 -21.68
CA ARG A 110 7.27 -13.08 -22.70
C ARG A 110 6.27 -12.14 -23.35
N LEU A 111 6.68 -11.57 -24.48
CA LEU A 111 5.80 -11.00 -25.48
C LEU A 111 4.82 -12.13 -25.80
N LEU A 112 3.64 -12.08 -25.18
CA LEU A 112 2.57 -13.01 -25.44
C LEU A 112 2.10 -12.70 -26.86
N LYS A 113 2.74 -13.34 -27.83
CA LYS A 113 2.32 -13.31 -29.22
C LYS A 113 0.94 -13.94 -29.24
N GLN A 114 -0.09 -13.12 -29.44
CA GLN A 114 -1.44 -13.60 -29.71
C GLN A 114 -1.39 -14.25 -31.09
N ASP A 115 -1.36 -15.57 -31.12
CA ASP A 115 -1.72 -16.32 -32.32
C ASP A 115 -3.26 -16.39 -32.36
N PRO A 116 -3.95 -15.94 -33.42
CA PRO A 116 -5.36 -16.19 -33.57
C PRO A 116 -5.55 -17.60 -34.15
N SER A 117 -6.54 -18.31 -33.63
CA SER A 117 -7.09 -19.59 -34.10
C SER A 117 -6.37 -20.88 -33.66
N ALA A 118 -6.99 -21.58 -32.70
CA ALA A 118 -7.46 -22.96 -32.87
C ALA A 118 -8.09 -23.51 -31.57
N SER A 119 -9.40 -23.76 -31.66
CA SER A 119 -10.12 -24.93 -31.12
C SER A 119 -9.79 -25.49 -29.72
N SER A 120 -10.77 -25.33 -28.84
CA SER A 120 -11.31 -26.33 -27.89
C SER A 120 -10.33 -27.33 -27.26
N ALA A 121 -10.04 -27.12 -25.98
CA ALA A 121 -9.70 -28.20 -25.06
C ALA A 121 -10.21 -27.85 -23.65
N GLU A 122 -11.39 -28.36 -23.32
CA GLU A 122 -11.82 -28.51 -21.92
C GLU A 122 -10.79 -29.37 -21.18
N THR A 123 -10.16 -28.83 -20.13
CA THR A 123 -9.46 -29.64 -19.14
C THR A 123 -10.22 -29.58 -17.82
N ASN A 124 -11.07 -30.60 -17.66
CA ASN A 124 -11.75 -31.06 -16.47
C ASN A 124 -10.75 -31.25 -15.30
N TRP A 125 -10.96 -30.56 -14.17
CA TRP A 125 -10.07 -30.56 -12.99
C TRP A 125 -10.48 -31.58 -11.91
N LYS A 126 -11.26 -32.61 -12.25
CA LYS A 126 -11.58 -33.68 -11.29
C LYS A 126 -10.50 -34.75 -11.23
N SER A 127 -10.18 -35.16 -10.00
CA SER A 127 -9.30 -36.25 -9.52
C SER A 127 -7.94 -35.70 -9.06
N GLU A 128 -7.42 -35.94 -7.85
CA GLU A 128 -7.69 -36.98 -6.87
C GLU A 128 -7.07 -36.59 -5.52
N ARG A 129 -7.71 -37.05 -4.43
CA ARG A 129 -7.20 -36.96 -3.06
C ARG A 129 -5.93 -37.80 -2.91
N LYS A 130 -4.84 -37.19 -2.45
CA LYS A 130 -3.79 -37.89 -1.70
C LYS A 130 -3.58 -37.16 -0.38
N ALA A 131 -4.00 -37.84 0.68
CA ALA A 131 -3.80 -37.45 2.07
C ALA A 131 -2.29 -37.30 2.38
N SER A 132 -1.95 -36.27 3.14
CA SER A 132 -0.69 -36.19 3.88
C SER A 132 -1.01 -36.02 5.38
N PRO A 133 -0.18 -36.57 6.28
CA PRO A 133 -0.61 -37.00 7.61
C PRO A 133 -0.67 -35.84 8.61
N ALA A 134 -1.57 -36.00 9.59
CA ALA A 134 -1.78 -35.07 10.69
C ALA A 134 -0.54 -34.89 11.57
N PRO A 135 -0.28 -33.68 12.11
CA PRO A 135 0.61 -33.51 13.25
C PRO A 135 -0.08 -34.02 14.53
N SER A 136 0.61 -34.90 15.26
CA SER A 136 0.23 -35.41 16.58
C SER A 136 0.10 -34.31 17.65
N PRO A 137 -0.77 -34.47 18.67
CA PRO A 137 -0.90 -33.50 19.74
C PRO A 137 0.21 -33.75 20.78
N THR A 138 1.08 -32.77 21.00
CA THR A 138 1.95 -32.77 22.17
C THR A 138 1.39 -31.76 23.17
N ASP A 139 0.91 -32.35 24.25
CA ASP A 139 0.50 -31.80 25.52
C ASP A 139 1.51 -30.76 26.05
N GLN A 140 1.01 -29.57 26.39
CA GLN A 140 1.61 -28.69 27.40
C GLN A 140 0.64 -27.55 27.75
N SER A 141 -0.12 -27.79 28.81
CA SER A 141 -0.89 -26.79 29.55
C SER A 141 0.02 -25.72 30.16
N PRO A 142 -0.42 -24.46 30.23
CA PRO A 142 -0.38 -23.80 31.54
C PRO A 142 -1.75 -23.24 31.96
N SER A 143 -2.16 -23.72 33.13
CA SER A 143 -3.24 -23.33 34.03
C SER A 143 -3.80 -21.92 33.90
N VAL A 144 -5.10 -21.84 33.58
CA VAL A 144 -5.93 -20.65 33.78
C VAL A 144 -6.33 -20.55 35.26
N LEU A 145 -5.76 -19.59 35.99
CA LEU A 145 -6.16 -19.25 37.35
C LEU A 145 -7.50 -18.48 37.32
N ILE A 146 -8.61 -19.16 37.56
CA ILE A 146 -9.91 -18.53 37.82
C ILE A 146 -9.92 -18.05 39.29
N ARG A 147 -9.90 -16.73 39.52
CA ARG A 147 -10.17 -16.13 40.83
C ARG A 147 -11.66 -16.32 41.17
N LYS A 148 -11.96 -17.07 42.23
CA LYS A 148 -13.29 -17.13 42.85
C LYS A 148 -13.44 -15.97 43.82
N ASN A 149 -14.29 -14.99 43.49
CA ASN A 149 -14.72 -13.98 44.46
C ASN A 149 -15.79 -14.59 45.37
N LYS A 150 -15.47 -14.72 46.66
CA LYS A 150 -16.41 -15.06 47.73
C LYS A 150 -16.84 -13.76 48.40
N ILE A 151 -18.09 -13.35 48.16
CA ILE A 151 -18.73 -12.23 48.84
C ILE A 151 -19.18 -12.74 50.21
N LYS A 152 -18.81 -12.02 51.27
CA LYS A 152 -19.40 -12.10 52.61
C LYS A 152 -20.29 -10.89 52.78
#